data_AF-A0A977TN89-F1
#
_entry.id   AF-A0A977TN89-F1
#
_cell.length_a   1.000
_cell.length_b   1.000
_cell.length_c   1.000
_cell.angle_alpha   90.00
_cell.angle_beta   90.00
_cell.angle_gamma   90.00
#
_symmetry.space_group_name_H-M   'P 1'
#
loop_
_entity.id
_entity.type
_entity.pdbx_description
1 polymer ?
#
loop_
_entity_poly.entity_id
_entity_poly.type
_entity_poly.pdbx_seq_one_letter_code
_entity_poly.pdbx_strand_id
1 'polypeptide(L)'
;MALASALFIVLIIVGVHSSSSLDSKELLLVHVISRHGARTPVDTYPNDPHINETFYPVGWGQLTNEGKNDMFQVGQCLRQRYNFFLGDLYSSGVYYAQSTDVDRTIASAQLINAGLWEPKHDQKWSHLNWQPIPVHYEPLDDDMLLLVRKTCAQYQIALRNVTQSKPIQEKLKLYQELFNYLEVNTGSSVKDFDDLLDLYSTLYAEYSFNLTLPSWTENIFPHKVYEPTAFSFKLRAYNSFLTRLKGGVLLRKIIDDWT
;
A
#
# COMPACT_ATOMS: atom_id res chain seq x y z
N MET A 1 -65.34 38.51 40.75
CA MET A 1 -64.74 39.46 39.78
C MET A 1 -63.24 39.28 39.88
N ALA A 2 -62.44 39.02 38.86
CA ALA A 2 -62.65 39.12 37.43
C ALA A 2 -61.78 38.07 36.72
N LEU A 3 -62.29 37.56 35.61
CA LEU A 3 -61.49 37.01 34.51
C LEU A 3 -60.72 38.17 33.87
N ALA A 4 -59.41 38.05 33.72
CA ALA A 4 -58.63 38.69 32.65
C ALA A 4 -57.28 37.98 32.59
N SER A 5 -57.11 37.02 31.69
CA SER A 5 -56.61 37.23 30.31
C SER A 5 -55.09 37.17 30.26
N ALA A 6 -54.62 36.19 29.48
CA ALA A 6 -53.24 35.84 29.27
C ALA A 6 -52.41 36.97 28.66
N LEU A 7 -51.12 37.03 29.02
CA LEU A 7 -50.06 37.30 28.06
C LEU A 7 -48.75 36.65 28.54
N PHE A 8 -48.49 35.44 28.07
CA PHE A 8 -47.15 34.85 28.10
C PHE A 8 -46.34 35.52 26.99
N ILE A 9 -45.50 36.49 27.32
CA ILE A 9 -44.41 36.91 26.42
C ILE A 9 -43.19 36.10 26.83
N VAL A 10 -43.04 34.93 26.21
CA VAL A 10 -41.73 34.28 26.16
C VAL A 10 -40.98 34.99 25.03
N LEU A 11 -40.13 35.94 25.39
CA LEU A 11 -39.17 36.50 24.46
C LEU A 11 -38.05 35.46 24.27
N ILE A 12 -38.26 34.49 23.38
CA ILE A 12 -37.18 33.63 22.93
C ILE A 12 -36.34 34.45 21.96
N ILE A 13 -35.35 35.17 22.50
CA ILE A 13 -34.25 35.63 21.66
C ILE A 13 -33.40 34.38 21.38
N VAL A 14 -33.74 33.66 20.31
CA VAL A 14 -32.82 32.71 19.67
C VAL A 14 -31.74 33.57 19.01
N GLY A 15 -30.79 34.04 19.81
CA GLY A 15 -29.53 34.57 19.33
C GLY A 15 -28.64 33.44 18.88
N VAL A 16 -29.05 32.64 17.89
CA VAL A 16 -28.11 31.79 17.17
C VAL A 16 -27.44 32.70 16.14
N HIS A 17 -26.44 33.44 16.60
CA HIS A 17 -25.32 33.76 15.72
C HIS A 17 -24.44 32.51 15.64
N SER A 18 -24.96 31.46 14.99
CA SER A 18 -24.08 30.49 14.35
C SER A 18 -23.71 31.10 13.02
N SER A 19 -22.73 31.99 13.02
CA SER A 19 -21.93 32.22 11.82
C SER A 19 -21.09 30.97 11.59
N SER A 20 -21.74 29.87 11.24
CA SER A 20 -21.06 28.80 10.53
C SER A 20 -21.18 29.15 9.05
N SER A 21 -20.41 30.13 8.60
CA SER A 21 -19.76 29.93 7.31
C SER A 21 -18.82 28.74 7.52
N LEU A 22 -19.39 27.53 7.53
CA LEU A 22 -18.68 26.38 7.05
C LEU A 22 -18.30 26.80 5.64
N ASP A 23 -17.07 27.27 5.45
CA ASP A 23 -16.45 27.24 4.13
C ASP A 23 -16.75 25.84 3.60
N SER A 24 -17.70 25.75 2.68
CA SER A 24 -18.15 24.47 2.15
C SER A 24 -17.04 23.98 1.25
N LYS A 25 -16.06 23.30 1.86
CA LYS A 25 -14.97 22.66 1.13
C LYS A 25 -15.57 21.55 0.29
N GLU A 26 -15.48 21.70 -1.01
CA GLU A 26 -15.89 20.69 -1.98
C GLU A 26 -14.71 19.78 -2.29
N LEU A 27 -14.97 18.48 -2.39
CA LEU A 27 -13.99 17.50 -2.84
C LEU A 27 -13.95 17.50 -4.37
N LEU A 28 -12.79 17.82 -4.96
CA LEU A 28 -12.62 17.89 -6.42
C LEU A 28 -11.79 16.73 -6.99
N LEU A 29 -10.83 16.20 -6.24
CA LEU A 29 -9.93 15.14 -6.68
C LEU A 29 -9.48 14.27 -5.51
N VAL A 30 -9.34 12.96 -5.75
CA VAL A 30 -8.78 12.01 -4.79
C VAL A 30 -7.82 11.08 -5.53
N HIS A 31 -6.58 11.03 -5.06
CA HIS A 31 -5.65 9.95 -5.40
C HIS A 31 -5.63 8.92 -4.27
N VAL A 32 -5.79 7.65 -4.61
CA VAL A 32 -5.66 6.53 -3.66
C VAL A 32 -4.44 5.71 -4.06
N ILE A 33 -3.47 5.62 -3.16
CA ILE A 33 -2.32 4.74 -3.30
C ILE A 33 -2.50 3.60 -2.31
N SER A 34 -2.51 2.37 -2.81
CA SER A 34 -2.68 1.19 -1.97
C SER A 34 -1.60 0.16 -2.27
N ARG A 35 -1.13 -0.52 -1.22
CA ARG A 35 -0.35 -1.75 -1.37
C ARG A 35 -1.31 -2.88 -1.74
N HIS A 36 -0.80 -3.89 -2.43
CA HIS A 36 -1.53 -5.15 -2.62
C HIS A 36 -1.94 -5.78 -1.28
N GLY A 37 -2.95 -6.65 -1.31
CA GLY A 37 -3.39 -7.42 -0.14
C GLY A 37 -2.38 -8.46 0.33
N ALA A 38 -2.72 -9.18 1.40
CA ALA A 38 -1.91 -10.29 1.89
C ALA A 38 -1.60 -11.32 0.78
N ARG A 39 -0.37 -11.84 0.79
CA ARG A 39 0.17 -12.73 -0.25
C ARG A 39 1.01 -13.83 0.35
N THR A 40 1.22 -14.89 -0.41
CA THR A 40 2.24 -15.91 -0.14
C THR A 40 3.66 -15.31 -0.27
N PRO A 41 4.70 -15.99 0.25
CA PRO A 41 6.09 -15.62 0.02
C PRO A 41 6.40 -15.52 -1.47
N VAL A 42 7.29 -14.59 -1.85
CA VAL A 42 7.72 -14.41 -3.25
C VAL A 42 8.97 -15.25 -3.55
N ASP A 43 9.77 -15.51 -2.52
CA ASP A 43 11.03 -16.25 -2.59
C ASP A 43 11.28 -16.94 -1.24
N THR A 44 12.33 -17.75 -1.18
CA THR A 44 12.73 -18.57 -0.03
C THR A 44 14.26 -18.53 0.16
N TYR A 45 14.80 -19.29 1.10
CA TYR A 45 16.24 -19.40 1.37
C TYR A 45 16.65 -20.88 1.52
N PRO A 46 17.94 -21.23 1.28
CA PRO A 46 18.39 -22.62 1.19
C PRO A 46 18.04 -23.52 2.38
N ASN A 47 18.06 -22.99 3.59
CA ASN A 47 17.76 -23.73 4.82
C ASN A 47 16.30 -23.57 5.29
N ASP A 48 15.43 -22.99 4.47
CA ASP A 48 14.01 -22.85 4.81
C ASP A 48 13.34 -24.23 4.85
N PRO A 49 12.72 -24.64 5.98
CA PRO A 49 11.95 -25.89 6.03
C PRO A 49 10.78 -25.91 5.05
N HIS A 50 10.29 -24.74 4.61
CA HIS A 50 9.17 -24.57 3.70
C HIS A 50 9.61 -24.37 2.24
N ILE A 51 10.89 -24.59 1.91
CA ILE A 51 11.44 -24.41 0.55
C ILE A 51 10.69 -25.22 -0.52
N ASN A 52 10.08 -26.35 -0.15
CA ASN A 52 9.32 -27.21 -1.05
C ASN A 52 7.80 -26.98 -1.00
N GLU A 53 7.34 -25.98 -0.24
CA GLU A 53 5.93 -25.62 -0.22
C GLU A 53 5.49 -25.13 -1.60
N THR A 54 4.32 -25.59 -2.03
CA THR A 54 3.75 -25.18 -3.33
C THR A 54 2.81 -24.00 -3.18
N PHE A 55 2.37 -23.72 -1.95
CA PHE A 55 1.27 -22.80 -1.64
C PHE A 55 0.01 -23.07 -2.47
N TYR A 56 -0.24 -24.33 -2.83
CA TYR A 56 -1.40 -24.70 -3.64
C TYR A 56 -2.71 -24.31 -2.93
N PRO A 57 -3.73 -23.81 -3.67
CA PRO A 57 -3.76 -23.56 -5.13
C PRO A 57 -3.28 -22.16 -5.53
N VAL A 58 -2.78 -21.36 -4.59
CA VAL A 58 -2.45 -19.94 -4.79
C VAL A 58 -1.11 -19.76 -5.50
N GLY A 59 -0.09 -20.55 -5.14
CA GLY A 59 1.27 -20.42 -5.67
C GLY A 59 2.10 -19.31 -5.00
N TRP A 60 3.38 -19.21 -5.38
CA TRP A 60 4.32 -18.23 -4.83
C TRP A 60 4.04 -16.80 -5.30
N GLY A 61 4.13 -15.84 -4.40
CA GLY A 61 4.00 -14.41 -4.65
C GLY A 61 2.59 -13.91 -4.98
N GLN A 62 1.57 -14.76 -4.80
CA GLN A 62 0.17 -14.54 -5.20
C GLN A 62 -0.72 -14.16 -4.02
N LEU A 63 -1.84 -13.50 -4.29
CA LEU A 63 -2.78 -13.06 -3.25
C LEU A 63 -3.47 -14.25 -2.56
N THR A 64 -3.47 -14.22 -1.23
CA THR A 64 -4.26 -15.16 -0.41
C THR A 64 -5.74 -14.78 -0.46
N ASN A 65 -6.64 -15.68 -0.04
CA ASN A 65 -8.07 -15.35 0.03
C ASN A 65 -8.36 -14.24 1.06
N GLU A 66 -7.61 -14.19 2.15
CA GLU A 66 -7.64 -13.07 3.10
C GLU A 66 -7.27 -11.76 2.40
N GLY A 67 -6.12 -11.73 1.71
CA GLY A 67 -5.69 -10.55 0.96
C GLY A 67 -6.70 -10.14 -0.11
N LYS A 68 -7.39 -11.09 -0.74
CA LYS A 68 -8.45 -10.77 -1.71
C LYS A 68 -9.63 -10.06 -1.03
N ASN A 69 -10.07 -10.59 0.12
CA ASN A 69 -11.16 -10.01 0.90
C ASN A 69 -10.81 -8.61 1.41
N ASP A 70 -9.58 -8.41 1.91
CA ASP A 70 -9.11 -7.11 2.39
C ASP A 70 -9.19 -6.05 1.28
N MET A 71 -8.72 -6.37 0.07
CA MET A 71 -8.75 -5.41 -1.04
C MET A 71 -10.16 -5.11 -1.52
N PHE A 72 -11.07 -6.08 -1.47
CA PHE A 72 -12.49 -5.85 -1.73
C PHE A 72 -13.11 -4.91 -0.69
N GLN A 73 -12.82 -5.13 0.60
CA GLN A 73 -13.28 -4.27 1.69
C GLN A 73 -12.71 -2.86 1.59
N VAL A 74 -11.45 -2.69 1.17
CA VAL A 74 -10.88 -1.38 0.85
C VAL A 74 -11.74 -0.67 -0.21
N GLY A 75 -12.14 -1.37 -1.27
CA GLY A 75 -13.07 -0.85 -2.28
C GLY A 75 -14.41 -0.40 -1.69
N GLN A 76 -15.01 -1.22 -0.81
CA GLN A 76 -16.27 -0.88 -0.14
C GLN A 76 -16.13 0.35 0.78
N CYS A 77 -15.03 0.45 1.53
CA CYS A 77 -14.73 1.60 2.37
C CYS A 77 -14.57 2.88 1.54
N LEU A 78 -13.88 2.80 0.40
CA LEU A 78 -13.79 3.92 -0.55
C LEU A 78 -15.16 4.29 -1.11
N ARG A 79 -15.99 3.31 -1.45
CA ARG A 79 -17.36 3.56 -1.94
C ARG A 79 -18.19 4.28 -0.89
N GLN A 80 -18.16 3.81 0.36
CA GLN A 80 -18.89 4.45 1.46
C GLN A 80 -18.41 5.88 1.70
N ARG A 81 -17.09 6.09 1.71
CA ARG A 81 -16.48 7.39 1.98
C ARG A 81 -16.74 8.42 0.88
N TYR A 82 -16.70 7.99 -0.38
CA TYR A 82 -16.73 8.88 -1.55
C TYR A 82 -18.01 8.73 -2.38
N ASN A 83 -19.07 8.10 -1.85
CA ASN A 83 -20.31 7.82 -2.60
C ASN A 83 -20.89 9.06 -3.29
N PHE A 84 -20.94 10.20 -2.58
CA PHE A 84 -21.46 11.44 -3.13
C PHE A 84 -20.57 12.04 -4.23
N PHE A 85 -19.24 11.95 -4.07
CA PHE A 85 -18.27 12.46 -5.03
C PHE A 85 -18.24 11.61 -6.32
N LEU A 86 -18.33 10.29 -6.19
CA LEU A 86 -18.23 9.35 -7.31
C LEU A 86 -19.54 9.19 -8.11
N GLY A 87 -20.68 9.56 -7.52
CA GLY A 87 -21.99 9.29 -8.09
C GLY A 87 -22.36 7.80 -8.10
N ASP A 88 -23.49 7.47 -8.73
CA ASP A 88 -24.03 6.10 -8.70
C ASP A 88 -23.47 5.15 -9.75
N LEU A 89 -23.00 5.67 -10.88
CA LEU A 89 -22.54 4.88 -12.02
C LEU A 89 -21.05 5.09 -12.26
N TYR A 90 -20.35 4.01 -12.62
CA TYR A 90 -18.98 4.11 -13.09
C TYR A 90 -18.93 4.90 -14.42
N SER A 91 -17.91 5.73 -14.59
CA SER A 91 -17.60 6.36 -15.88
C SER A 91 -16.09 6.41 -16.07
N SER A 92 -15.61 6.00 -17.24
CA SER A 92 -14.19 6.04 -17.61
C SER A 92 -13.65 7.48 -17.70
N GLY A 93 -14.52 8.48 -17.79
CA GLY A 93 -14.11 9.89 -17.80
C GLY A 93 -13.81 10.49 -16.42
N VAL A 94 -14.18 9.82 -15.33
CA VAL A 94 -14.03 10.34 -13.95
C VAL A 94 -13.23 9.43 -13.02
N TYR A 95 -12.91 8.21 -13.47
CA TYR A 95 -12.17 7.24 -12.68
C TYR A 95 -11.09 6.56 -13.51
N TYR A 96 -9.87 6.55 -12.98
CA TYR A 96 -8.71 5.90 -13.58
C TYR A 96 -8.07 4.97 -12.55
N ALA A 97 -7.85 3.71 -12.92
CA ALA A 97 -7.13 2.74 -12.10
C ALA A 97 -5.84 2.32 -12.80
N GLN A 98 -4.73 2.40 -12.06
CA GLN A 98 -3.43 1.92 -12.50
C GLN A 98 -2.82 1.04 -11.42
N SER A 99 -2.14 -0.02 -11.84
CA SER A 99 -1.36 -0.92 -10.99
C SER A 99 0.03 -1.12 -11.57
N THR A 100 0.90 -1.76 -10.81
CA THR A 100 2.17 -2.28 -11.33
C THR A 100 1.90 -3.58 -12.08
N ASP A 101 2.75 -3.91 -13.06
CA ASP A 101 2.68 -5.17 -13.82
C ASP A 101 3.15 -6.38 -13.00
N VAL A 102 2.37 -6.70 -11.97
CA VAL A 102 2.54 -7.85 -11.08
C VAL A 102 1.15 -8.41 -10.76
N ASP A 103 0.95 -9.71 -10.90
CA ASP A 103 -0.36 -10.35 -10.75
C ASP A 103 -1.10 -9.94 -9.47
N ARG A 104 -0.40 -9.94 -8.33
CA ARG A 104 -1.00 -9.57 -7.03
C ARG A 104 -1.47 -8.12 -6.96
N THR A 105 -0.83 -7.19 -7.66
CA THR A 105 -1.26 -5.77 -7.66
C THR A 105 -2.41 -5.55 -8.63
N ILE A 106 -2.38 -6.23 -9.78
CA ILE A 106 -3.49 -6.20 -10.76
C ILE A 106 -4.75 -6.79 -10.13
N ALA A 107 -4.65 -7.98 -9.52
CA ALA A 107 -5.77 -8.63 -8.84
C ALA A 107 -6.27 -7.78 -7.66
N SER A 108 -5.37 -7.16 -6.88
CA SER A 108 -5.76 -6.23 -5.80
C SER A 108 -6.57 -5.04 -6.32
N ALA A 109 -6.13 -4.42 -7.43
CA ALA A 109 -6.85 -3.30 -8.04
C ALA A 109 -8.23 -3.73 -8.58
N GLN A 110 -8.32 -4.92 -9.19
CA GLN A 110 -9.60 -5.49 -9.62
C GLN A 110 -10.58 -5.72 -8.46
N LEU A 111 -10.08 -6.15 -7.29
CA LEU A 111 -10.88 -6.34 -6.09
C LEU A 111 -11.33 -5.02 -5.46
N ILE A 112 -10.44 -4.02 -5.39
CA ILE A 112 -10.84 -2.66 -5.03
C ILE A 112 -11.96 -2.20 -5.95
N ASN A 113 -11.81 -2.36 -7.27
CA ASN A 113 -12.81 -1.96 -8.25
C ASN A 113 -14.14 -2.71 -8.06
N ALA A 114 -14.10 -4.00 -7.73
CA ALA A 114 -15.30 -4.79 -7.45
C ALA A 114 -16.06 -4.27 -6.21
N GLY A 115 -15.35 -3.86 -5.16
CA GLY A 115 -15.98 -3.25 -3.97
C GLY A 115 -16.40 -1.79 -4.16
N LEU A 116 -15.71 -1.07 -5.05
CA LEU A 116 -15.92 0.35 -5.32
C LEU A 116 -17.07 0.61 -6.30
N TRP A 117 -17.18 -0.22 -7.34
CA TRP A 117 -18.06 -0.01 -8.50
C TRP A 117 -19.04 -1.17 -8.68
N GLU A 118 -19.81 -1.49 -7.64
CA GLU A 118 -20.92 -2.45 -7.79
C GLU A 118 -21.90 -1.97 -8.87
N PRO A 119 -22.26 -2.81 -9.86
CA PRO A 119 -23.09 -2.39 -10.98
C PRO A 119 -24.51 -2.01 -10.54
N LYS A 120 -24.95 -0.81 -10.94
CA LYS A 120 -26.31 -0.30 -10.69
C LYS A 120 -27.01 0.01 -12.02
N HIS A 121 -28.34 -0.06 -12.01
CA HIS A 121 -29.19 0.30 -13.15
C HIS A 121 -28.69 -0.32 -14.46
N ASP A 122 -28.40 0.50 -15.46
CA ASP A 122 -27.99 0.10 -16.81
C ASP A 122 -26.60 -0.55 -16.86
N GLN A 123 -25.80 -0.45 -15.78
CA GLN A 123 -24.52 -1.15 -15.66
C GLN A 123 -24.66 -2.59 -15.15
N LYS A 124 -25.88 -3.03 -14.79
CA LYS A 124 -26.17 -4.44 -14.49
C LYS A 124 -26.25 -5.25 -15.77
N TRP A 125 -25.11 -5.77 -16.22
CA TRP A 125 -24.99 -6.58 -17.43
C TRP A 125 -25.26 -8.08 -17.19
N SER A 126 -25.28 -8.53 -15.92
CA SER A 126 -25.44 -9.94 -15.52
C SER A 126 -26.04 -10.06 -14.12
N HIS A 127 -26.34 -11.29 -13.69
CA HIS A 127 -26.70 -11.64 -12.30
C HIS A 127 -25.53 -11.45 -11.32
N LEU A 128 -24.31 -11.29 -11.83
CA LEU A 128 -23.11 -11.05 -11.03
C LEU A 128 -23.06 -9.58 -10.60
N ASN A 129 -22.89 -9.33 -9.30
CA ASN A 129 -22.64 -7.98 -8.75
C ASN A 129 -21.19 -7.54 -8.96
N TRP A 130 -20.75 -7.53 -10.21
CA TRP A 130 -19.44 -7.11 -10.66
C TRP A 130 -19.55 -6.53 -12.07
N GLN A 131 -18.71 -5.56 -12.41
CA GLN A 131 -18.56 -5.06 -13.77
C GLN A 131 -17.08 -4.88 -14.11
N PRO A 132 -16.71 -5.01 -15.39
CA PRO A 132 -15.32 -4.85 -15.81
C PRO A 132 -14.91 -3.38 -15.72
N ILE A 133 -13.91 -3.10 -14.88
CA ILE A 133 -13.26 -1.79 -14.78
C ILE A 133 -11.81 -1.94 -15.28
N PRO A 134 -11.37 -1.17 -16.30
CA PRO A 134 -10.01 -1.22 -16.79
C PRO A 134 -8.98 -0.93 -15.69
N VAL A 135 -7.92 -1.74 -15.63
CA VAL A 135 -6.74 -1.50 -14.79
C VAL A 135 -5.55 -1.39 -15.72
N HIS A 136 -4.96 -0.19 -15.78
CA HIS A 136 -3.78 0.09 -16.59
C HIS A 136 -2.51 -0.30 -15.85
N TYR A 137 -1.44 -0.56 -16.60
CA TYR A 137 -0.10 -0.79 -16.04
C TYR A 137 0.95 -0.49 -17.10
N GLU A 138 2.17 -0.22 -16.64
CA GLU A 138 3.38 -0.17 -17.47
C GLU A 138 4.10 -1.51 -17.32
N PRO A 139 4.74 -2.06 -18.38
CA PRO A 139 5.51 -3.29 -18.26
C PRO A 139 6.51 -3.24 -17.11
N LEU A 140 6.68 -4.34 -16.37
CA LEU A 140 7.38 -4.33 -15.07
C LEU A 140 8.76 -3.67 -15.11
N ASP A 141 9.57 -3.96 -16.12
CA ASP A 141 10.94 -3.42 -16.23
C ASP A 141 11.01 -2.01 -16.84
N ASP A 142 9.91 -1.55 -17.42
CA ASP A 142 9.76 -0.21 -17.98
C ASP A 142 8.95 0.74 -17.10
N ASP A 143 8.38 0.27 -15.97
CA ASP A 143 7.59 1.08 -15.04
C ASP A 143 8.39 2.30 -14.58
N MET A 144 7.93 3.49 -14.95
CA MET A 144 8.53 4.77 -14.60
C MET A 144 7.80 5.49 -13.46
N LEU A 145 6.62 5.02 -13.05
CA LEU A 145 5.72 5.77 -12.17
C LEU A 145 5.58 5.15 -10.77
N LEU A 146 5.20 3.88 -10.68
CA LEU A 146 4.79 3.24 -9.43
C LEU A 146 5.96 2.49 -8.77
N LEU A 147 6.68 1.66 -9.53
CA LEU A 147 7.90 0.99 -9.05
C LEU A 147 9.17 1.75 -9.45
N VAL A 148 9.11 2.54 -10.52
CA VAL A 148 10.25 3.29 -11.07
C VAL A 148 11.44 2.34 -11.31
N ARG A 149 11.16 1.23 -12.00
CA ARG A 149 12.13 0.15 -12.31
C ARG A 149 12.99 0.44 -13.52
N LYS A 150 12.50 1.28 -14.44
CA LYS A 150 13.28 1.67 -15.60
C LYS A 150 14.67 2.19 -15.21
N THR A 151 15.69 1.69 -15.90
CA THR A 151 17.09 1.98 -15.53
C THR A 151 17.37 3.48 -15.56
N CYS A 152 17.86 4.00 -14.43
CA CYS A 152 18.31 5.39 -14.30
C CYS A 152 19.76 5.40 -13.79
N ALA A 153 20.72 5.68 -14.68
CA ALA A 153 22.14 5.68 -14.35
C ALA A 153 22.48 6.63 -13.19
N GLN A 154 21.85 7.81 -13.18
CA GLN A 154 22.08 8.81 -12.13
C GLN A 154 21.58 8.35 -10.76
N TYR A 155 20.44 7.63 -10.71
CA TYR A 155 19.96 7.02 -9.47
C TYR A 155 20.94 5.98 -8.95
N GLN A 156 21.45 5.10 -9.82
CA GLN A 156 22.40 4.05 -9.42
C GLN A 156 23.70 4.62 -8.87
N ILE A 157 24.24 5.66 -9.52
CA ILE A 157 25.44 6.38 -9.03
C ILE A 157 25.17 7.02 -7.66
N ALA A 158 24.05 7.73 -7.53
CA ALA A 158 23.71 8.41 -6.28
C ALA A 158 23.46 7.43 -5.13
N LEU A 159 22.76 6.32 -5.38
CA LEU A 159 22.50 5.29 -4.38
C LEU A 159 23.82 4.65 -3.93
N ARG A 160 24.70 4.30 -4.86
CA ARG A 160 26.03 3.78 -4.53
C ARG A 160 26.82 4.73 -3.65
N ASN A 161 26.84 6.03 -3.99
CA ASN A 161 27.53 7.04 -3.18
C ASN A 161 26.96 7.14 -1.76
N VAL A 162 25.63 7.05 -1.62
CA VAL A 162 24.98 7.02 -0.30
C VAL A 162 25.36 5.76 0.46
N THR A 163 25.23 4.58 -0.16
CA THR A 163 25.55 3.30 0.47
C THR A 163 27.02 3.23 0.92
N GLN A 164 27.94 3.82 0.18
CA GLN A 164 29.37 3.89 0.52
C GLN A 164 29.73 5.00 1.51
N SER A 165 28.78 5.87 1.87
CA SER A 165 29.05 6.96 2.79
C SER A 165 29.32 6.47 4.21
N LYS A 166 30.14 7.22 4.97
CA LYS A 166 30.53 6.87 6.34
C LYS A 166 29.33 6.56 7.25
N PRO A 167 28.23 7.36 7.28
CA PRO A 167 27.09 7.06 8.14
C PRO A 167 26.41 5.71 7.82
N ILE A 168 26.29 5.35 6.54
CA ILE A 168 25.66 4.08 6.14
C ILE A 168 26.59 2.91 6.46
N GLN A 169 27.88 3.05 6.19
CA GLN A 169 28.87 2.02 6.52
C GLN A 169 28.99 1.79 8.04
N GLU A 170 28.88 2.85 8.86
CA GLU A 170 28.81 2.73 10.31
C GLU A 170 27.53 1.99 10.75
N LYS A 171 26.38 2.30 10.15
CA LYS A 171 25.13 1.61 10.47
C LYS A 171 25.14 0.13 10.04
N LEU A 172 25.73 -0.20 8.89
CA LEU A 172 25.91 -1.60 8.46
C LEU A 172 26.76 -2.37 9.47
N LYS A 173 27.86 -1.79 9.95
CA LYS A 173 28.72 -2.41 10.97
C LYS A 173 27.98 -2.70 12.28
N LEU A 174 27.03 -1.85 12.68
CA LEU A 174 26.18 -2.12 13.87
C LEU A 174 25.36 -3.40 13.74
N TYR A 175 25.02 -3.82 12.52
CA TYR A 175 24.22 -5.01 12.26
C TYR A 175 25.04 -6.22 11.77
N GLN A 176 26.38 -6.12 11.75
CA GLN A 176 27.22 -7.18 11.20
C GLN A 176 27.04 -8.53 11.92
N GLU A 177 26.88 -8.52 13.25
CA GLU A 177 26.65 -9.75 14.02
C GLU A 177 25.30 -10.38 13.67
N LEU A 178 24.26 -9.56 13.47
CA LEU A 178 22.96 -10.03 13.01
C LEU A 178 23.07 -10.65 11.61
N PHE A 179 23.73 -9.97 10.68
CA PHE A 179 23.94 -10.47 9.32
C PHE A 179 24.67 -11.82 9.29
N ASN A 180 25.76 -11.96 10.07
CA ASN A 180 26.48 -13.22 10.19
C ASN A 180 25.60 -14.33 10.79
N TYR A 181 24.78 -14.01 11.80
CA TYR A 181 23.82 -14.95 12.38
C TYR A 181 22.80 -15.42 11.34
N LEU A 182 22.27 -14.50 10.52
CA LEU A 182 21.30 -14.81 9.48
C LEU A 182 21.93 -15.64 8.37
N GLU A 183 23.16 -15.35 7.95
CA GLU A 183 23.85 -16.12 6.91
C GLU A 183 24.03 -17.59 7.30
N VAL A 184 24.44 -17.84 8.55
CA VAL A 184 24.59 -19.21 9.07
C VAL A 184 23.26 -19.96 9.10
N ASN A 185 22.19 -19.31 9.56
CA ASN A 185 20.90 -19.98 9.73
C ASN A 185 20.14 -20.16 8.40
N THR A 186 20.25 -19.20 7.48
CA THR A 186 19.53 -19.23 6.20
C THR A 186 20.28 -20.01 5.12
N GLY A 187 21.61 -20.12 5.22
CA GLY A 187 22.45 -20.65 4.14
C GLY A 187 22.60 -19.70 2.95
N SER A 188 22.10 -18.46 3.07
CA SER A 188 22.20 -17.39 2.07
C SER A 188 23.11 -16.27 2.55
N SER A 189 23.81 -15.62 1.63
CA SER A 189 24.56 -14.39 1.91
C SER A 189 23.60 -13.29 2.36
N VAL A 190 23.79 -12.74 3.57
CA VAL A 190 23.07 -11.57 4.07
C VAL A 190 24.10 -10.50 4.40
N LYS A 191 24.26 -9.48 3.55
CA LYS A 191 25.35 -8.49 3.66
C LYS A 191 24.87 -7.07 3.89
N ASP A 192 23.62 -6.78 3.55
CA ASP A 192 23.06 -5.45 3.69
C ASP A 192 21.57 -5.46 4.04
N PHE A 193 20.98 -4.26 4.07
CA PHE A 193 19.57 -4.08 4.43
C PHE A 193 18.60 -4.63 3.37
N ASP A 194 19.03 -4.73 2.09
CA ASP A 194 18.19 -5.26 1.02
C ASP A 194 18.11 -6.79 1.09
N ASP A 195 19.25 -7.47 1.32
CA ASP A 195 19.25 -8.92 1.59
C ASP A 195 18.37 -9.27 2.80
N LEU A 196 18.43 -8.44 3.85
CA LEU A 196 17.59 -8.60 5.04
C LEU A 196 16.11 -8.39 4.73
N LEU A 197 15.77 -7.42 3.87
CA LEU A 197 14.38 -7.16 3.49
C LEU A 197 13.76 -8.37 2.78
N ASP A 198 14.52 -9.03 1.93
CA ASP A 198 14.05 -10.22 1.22
C ASP A 198 13.76 -11.35 2.21
N LEU A 199 14.68 -11.64 3.14
CA LEU A 199 14.47 -12.63 4.20
C LEU A 199 13.28 -12.27 5.11
N TYR A 200 13.21 -11.02 5.59
CA TYR A 200 12.10 -10.57 6.43
C TYR A 200 10.75 -10.74 5.71
N SER A 201 10.71 -10.42 4.41
CA SER A 201 9.50 -10.53 3.60
C SER A 201 9.04 -11.98 3.44
N THR A 202 9.98 -12.93 3.35
CA THR A 202 9.71 -14.36 3.34
C THR A 202 9.16 -14.82 4.70
N LEU A 203 9.89 -14.58 5.80
CA LEU A 203 9.47 -14.97 7.15
C LEU A 203 8.11 -14.36 7.54
N TYR A 204 7.87 -13.10 7.20
CA TYR A 204 6.60 -12.44 7.49
C TYR A 204 5.44 -13.06 6.69
N ALA A 205 5.68 -13.43 5.43
CA ALA A 205 4.67 -14.06 4.61
C ALA A 205 4.37 -15.50 5.07
N GLU A 206 5.37 -16.28 5.45
CA GLU A 206 5.20 -17.61 6.06
C GLU A 206 4.41 -17.53 7.37
N TYR A 207 4.80 -16.62 8.27
CA TYR A 207 4.10 -16.37 9.52
C TYR A 207 2.63 -16.00 9.27
N SER A 208 2.38 -15.09 8.34
CA SER A 208 1.02 -14.67 7.97
C SER A 208 0.23 -15.79 7.30
N PHE A 209 0.90 -16.75 6.69
CA PHE A 209 0.30 -17.96 6.11
C PHE A 209 0.12 -19.09 7.14
N ASN A 210 0.33 -18.81 8.44
CA ASN A 210 0.25 -19.77 9.54
C ASN A 210 1.25 -20.93 9.44
N LEU A 211 2.39 -20.71 8.78
CA LEU A 211 3.49 -21.66 8.81
C LEU A 211 4.33 -21.46 10.07
N THR A 212 4.82 -22.57 10.63
CA THR A 212 5.72 -22.54 11.78
C THR A 212 7.10 -22.06 11.32
N LEU A 213 7.54 -20.92 11.84
CA LEU A 213 8.90 -20.44 11.58
C LEU A 213 9.95 -21.30 12.30
N PRO A 214 11.16 -21.43 11.76
CA PRO A 214 12.26 -22.11 12.43
C PRO A 214 12.60 -21.52 13.80
N SER A 215 13.07 -22.35 14.74
CA SER A 215 13.39 -21.91 16.12
C SER A 215 14.45 -20.81 16.20
N TRP A 216 15.37 -20.72 15.22
CA TRP A 216 16.36 -19.63 15.17
C TRP A 216 15.71 -18.24 15.00
N THR A 217 14.47 -18.18 14.51
CA THR A 217 13.74 -16.92 14.31
C THR A 217 13.17 -16.36 15.62
N GLU A 218 12.94 -17.17 16.65
CA GLU A 218 12.21 -16.79 17.88
C GLU A 218 12.80 -15.56 18.59
N ASN A 219 14.13 -15.44 18.59
CA ASN A 219 14.84 -14.37 19.30
C ASN A 219 15.11 -13.13 18.44
N ILE A 220 14.70 -13.15 17.16
CA ILE A 220 14.99 -12.07 16.22
C ILE A 220 13.74 -11.53 15.52
N PHE A 221 12.77 -12.37 15.21
CA PHE A 221 11.59 -12.04 14.44
C PHE A 221 10.41 -11.75 15.37
N PRO A 222 9.60 -10.72 15.10
CA PRO A 222 9.83 -9.68 14.08
C PRO A 222 10.79 -8.59 14.56
N HIS A 223 11.07 -8.48 15.86
CA HIS A 223 11.53 -7.23 16.47
C HIS A 223 12.98 -6.81 16.15
N LYS A 224 13.98 -7.71 16.23
CA LYS A 224 15.40 -7.34 16.00
C LYS A 224 15.71 -7.08 14.54
N VAL A 225 14.99 -7.73 13.63
CA VAL A 225 15.14 -7.53 12.18
C VAL A 225 14.30 -6.36 11.66
N TYR A 226 13.33 -5.86 12.42
CA TYR A 226 12.39 -4.83 11.96
C TYR A 226 13.06 -3.49 11.59
N GLU A 227 13.84 -2.89 12.48
CA GLU A 227 14.48 -1.59 12.21
C GLU A 227 15.44 -1.63 11.01
N PRO A 228 16.40 -2.58 10.94
CA PRO A 228 17.30 -2.66 9.78
C PRO A 228 16.54 -3.00 8.48
N THR A 229 15.47 -3.81 8.53
CA THR A 229 14.60 -4.04 7.38
C THR A 229 13.90 -2.75 6.93
N ALA A 230 13.30 -2.01 7.86
CA ALA A 230 12.63 -0.75 7.56
C ALA A 230 13.61 0.30 6.99
N PHE A 231 14.89 0.21 7.37
CA PHE A 231 15.93 1.08 6.85
C PHE A 231 16.24 0.83 5.36
N SER A 232 16.07 -0.37 4.81
CA SER A 232 16.19 -0.61 3.36
C SER A 232 15.30 0.32 2.54
N PHE A 233 14.02 0.46 2.95
CA PHE A 233 13.09 1.38 2.29
C PHE A 233 13.55 2.84 2.36
N LYS A 234 14.08 3.26 3.52
CA LYS A 234 14.61 4.61 3.70
C LYS A 234 15.87 4.83 2.86
N LEU A 235 16.75 3.83 2.75
CA LEU A 235 18.01 3.94 2.01
C LEU A 235 17.78 4.25 0.53
N ARG A 236 16.76 3.62 -0.07
CA ARG A 236 16.37 3.86 -1.48
C ARG A 236 15.86 5.29 -1.76
N ALA A 237 15.47 6.02 -0.72
CA ALA A 237 15.04 7.42 -0.79
C ALA A 237 15.78 8.31 0.25
N TYR A 238 17.04 7.98 0.57
CA TYR A 238 17.73 8.49 1.76
C TYR A 238 17.86 10.01 1.85
N ASN A 239 17.97 10.68 0.70
CA ASN A 239 18.07 12.13 0.62
C ASN A 239 17.12 12.67 -0.45
N SER A 240 16.99 14.00 -0.51
CA SER A 240 16.10 14.68 -1.46
C SER A 240 16.43 14.37 -2.92
N PHE A 241 17.70 14.13 -3.26
CA PHE A 241 18.11 13.78 -4.61
C PHE A 241 17.59 12.38 -5.02
N LEU A 242 17.80 11.37 -4.18
CA LEU A 242 17.25 10.02 -4.40
C LEU A 242 15.72 10.02 -4.39
N THR A 243 15.12 10.76 -3.46
CA THR A 243 13.66 10.92 -3.38
C THR A 243 13.10 11.47 -4.69
N ARG A 244 13.73 12.51 -5.27
CA ARG A 244 13.31 13.09 -6.55
C ARG A 244 13.36 12.09 -7.70
N LEU A 245 14.33 11.18 -7.71
CA LEU A 245 14.51 10.16 -8.75
C LEU A 245 13.64 8.90 -8.56
N LYS A 246 12.94 8.79 -7.42
CA LYS A 246 12.02 7.69 -7.09
C LYS A 246 10.62 8.24 -6.82
N GLY A 247 10.25 8.40 -5.54
CA GLY A 247 8.90 8.84 -5.13
C GLY A 247 8.50 10.21 -5.68
N GLY A 248 9.47 11.04 -6.06
CA GLY A 248 9.23 12.33 -6.71
C GLY A 248 8.49 12.22 -8.05
N VAL A 249 8.62 11.10 -8.77
CA VAL A 249 7.90 10.89 -10.04
C VAL A 249 6.40 10.76 -9.81
N LEU A 250 5.98 9.92 -8.85
CA LEU A 250 4.57 9.80 -8.46
C LEU A 250 4.04 11.10 -7.85
N LEU A 251 4.81 11.75 -6.99
CA LEU A 251 4.40 13.03 -6.41
C LEU A 251 4.19 14.09 -7.51
N ARG A 252 5.06 14.12 -8.53
CA ARG A 252 4.90 15.03 -9.66
C ARG A 252 3.60 14.74 -10.42
N LYS A 253 3.30 13.48 -10.72
CA LYS A 253 2.03 13.07 -11.35
C LYS A 253 0.81 13.52 -10.55
N ILE A 254 0.81 13.32 -9.22
CA ILE A 254 -0.30 13.73 -8.34
C ILE A 254 -0.52 15.25 -8.39
N ILE A 255 0.56 16.02 -8.41
CA ILE A 255 0.49 17.49 -8.50
C ILE A 255 0.00 17.92 -9.89
N ASP A 256 0.53 17.32 -10.96
CA ASP A 256 0.15 17.67 -12.34
C ASP A 256 -1.31 17.27 -12.64
N ASP A 257 -1.86 16.24 -12.00
CA ASP A 257 -3.28 15.86 -12.15
C ASP A 257 -4.25 16.88 -11.53
N TRP A 258 -3.76 17.72 -10.61
CA TRP A 258 -4.57 18.79 -10.00
C TRP A 258 -4.60 20.07 -10.84
N THR A 259 -3.55 20.32 -11.62
CA THR A 259 -3.33 21.57 -12.37
C THR A 259 -3.78 21.48 -13.82
#